data_AF-A0A377M8R9-F1
#
_entry.id   AF-A0A377M8R9-F1
#
_cell.length_a   1.000
_cell.length_b   1.000
_cell.length_c   1.000
_cell.angle_alpha   90.00
_cell.angle_beta   90.00
_cell.angle_gamma   90.00
#
_symmetry.space_group_name_H-M   'P 1'
#
loop_
_entity.id
_entity.type
_entity.pdbx_description
1 polymer ?
#
loop_
_entity_poly.entity_id
_entity_poly.type
_entity_poly.pdbx_seq_one_letter_code
_entity_poly.pdbx_strand_id
1 'polypeptide(L)'
;MSGACTTEIAAFDEFTGLLTDDALLNDFDHVIFDTAPTGHTIRLLQLPGAWSSFIETNPDGASCLGPLAGLEKQRERYSHALSVLADGEKTRLILVARAQQSTLAEVARTHDELLHVGLKHQYLVINGIMPAGEASEDSLASALYQREQRILSHMPQVLASLPTDRLSLQQENLVGVTALRRLLTGENKPCSLPAAKPVSEPLSVPSLEMLIDDIARGGHGLVMLMGKGGVGKTTLAAAVAVALADKGFDVHLTTSDPAAHLESTLNGQLPHLQVSRIDPHAETARYREHVLATKGKELDPQGRALLEEDLRSPCTEEIAVFQAFSRVIREAGKRFVVMDTAPTGHTLLLLDATGAYHREVVKTNGRKRALSDANDAVAGS
;
A
#
# COMPACT_ATOMS: atom_id res chain seq x y z
N MET A 1 15.83 -11.94 5.69
CA MET A 1 15.18 -11.17 4.60
C MET A 1 13.69 -11.32 4.79
N SER A 2 12.97 -10.29 5.24
CA SER A 2 11.55 -10.39 5.60
C SER A 2 10.82 -9.12 5.15
N GLY A 3 10.42 -9.11 3.87
CA GLY A 3 9.54 -8.07 3.32
C GLY A 3 8.07 -8.50 3.38
N ALA A 4 7.15 -7.56 3.18
CA ALA A 4 5.71 -7.85 3.09
C ALA A 4 5.39 -8.91 2.02
N CYS A 5 6.11 -8.89 0.88
CA CYS A 5 5.99 -9.92 -0.15
C CYS A 5 6.40 -11.32 0.33
N THR A 6 7.41 -11.44 1.20
CA THR A 6 7.82 -12.74 1.77
C THR A 6 6.74 -13.28 2.71
N THR A 7 6.11 -12.41 3.50
CA THR A 7 4.99 -12.78 4.38
C THR A 7 3.74 -13.15 3.57
N GLU A 8 3.43 -12.42 2.49
CA GLU A 8 2.31 -12.75 1.61
C GLU A 8 2.51 -14.09 0.89
N ILE A 9 3.72 -14.36 0.38
CA ILE A 9 4.04 -15.66 -0.25
C ILE A 9 3.98 -16.80 0.77
N ALA A 10 4.52 -16.60 1.98
CA ALA A 10 4.45 -17.61 3.03
C ALA A 10 3.00 -17.88 3.47
N ALA A 11 2.18 -16.84 3.63
CA ALA A 11 0.77 -16.99 3.91
C ALA A 11 0.06 -17.75 2.77
N PHE A 12 0.39 -17.42 1.51
CA PHE A 12 -0.18 -18.13 0.36
C PHE A 12 0.21 -19.62 0.32
N ASP A 13 1.42 -19.99 0.75
CA ASP A 13 1.84 -21.38 0.81
C ASP A 13 1.00 -22.19 1.83
N GLU A 14 0.74 -21.61 3.01
CA GLU A 14 -0.18 -22.18 4.00
C GLU A 14 -1.62 -22.29 3.46
N PHE A 15 -2.11 -21.25 2.79
CA PHE A 15 -3.41 -21.26 2.10
C PHE A 15 -3.49 -22.40 1.08
N THR A 16 -2.46 -22.53 0.25
CA THR A 16 -2.37 -23.59 -0.75
C THR A 16 -2.37 -24.95 -0.08
N GLY A 17 -1.71 -25.08 1.07
CA GLY A 17 -1.72 -26.31 1.84
C GLY A 17 -3.10 -26.74 2.27
N LEU A 18 -3.89 -25.83 2.83
CA LEU A 18 -5.25 -26.08 3.28
C LEU A 18 -6.22 -26.32 2.11
N LEU A 19 -6.07 -25.59 1.00
CA LEU A 19 -6.93 -25.73 -0.18
C LEU A 19 -6.69 -27.02 -0.97
N THR A 20 -5.56 -27.70 -0.74
CA THR A 20 -5.17 -28.92 -1.47
C THR A 20 -5.23 -30.18 -0.61
N ASP A 21 -5.63 -30.07 0.65
CA ASP A 21 -5.78 -31.19 1.57
C ASP A 21 -7.21 -31.77 1.52
N ASP A 22 -7.41 -32.77 0.67
CA ASP A 22 -8.69 -33.44 0.51
C ASP A 22 -9.17 -34.12 1.82
N ALA A 23 -8.27 -34.52 2.72
CA ALA A 23 -8.68 -35.12 3.98
C ALA A 23 -9.32 -34.07 4.90
N LEU A 24 -8.70 -32.90 5.00
CA LEU A 24 -9.23 -31.78 5.78
C LEU A 24 -10.55 -31.26 5.22
N LEU A 25 -10.69 -31.20 3.89
CA LEU A 25 -11.94 -30.79 3.23
C LEU A 25 -13.09 -31.80 3.42
N ASN A 26 -12.79 -33.06 3.73
CA ASN A 26 -13.81 -34.07 4.04
C ASN A 26 -14.25 -34.07 5.52
N ASP A 27 -13.42 -33.52 6.42
CA ASP A 27 -13.72 -33.45 7.85
C ASP A 27 -14.63 -32.27 8.23
N PHE A 28 -14.70 -31.23 7.38
CA PHE A 28 -15.47 -30.01 7.62
C PHE A 28 -16.37 -29.66 6.45
N ASP A 29 -17.62 -29.30 6.73
CA ASP A 29 -18.54 -28.80 5.69
C ASP A 29 -18.06 -27.47 5.09
N HIS A 30 -17.42 -26.62 5.91
CA HIS A 30 -16.95 -25.30 5.53
C HIS A 30 -15.62 -24.95 6.21
N VAL A 31 -14.69 -24.37 5.44
CA VAL A 31 -13.45 -23.78 5.94
C VAL A 31 -13.52 -22.26 5.75
N ILE A 32 -13.36 -21.50 6.83
CA ILE A 32 -13.47 -20.03 6.82
C ILE A 32 -12.09 -19.42 7.03
N PHE A 33 -11.71 -18.53 6.11
CA PHE A 33 -10.51 -17.72 6.21
C PHE A 33 -10.90 -16.28 6.51
N ASP A 34 -10.23 -15.64 7.47
CA ASP A 34 -10.45 -14.25 7.88
C ASP A 34 -9.68 -13.24 7.01
N THR A 35 -8.83 -13.74 6.13
CA THR A 35 -8.02 -13.00 5.17
C THR A 35 -8.08 -13.69 3.82
N ALA A 36 -7.78 -12.96 2.75
CA ALA A 36 -7.72 -13.48 1.40
C ALA A 36 -6.42 -13.02 0.73
N PRO A 37 -5.85 -13.83 -0.19
CA PRO A 37 -4.66 -13.43 -0.92
C PRO A 37 -4.95 -12.24 -1.84
N THR A 38 -3.96 -11.37 -2.01
CA THR A 38 -4.06 -10.20 -2.87
C THR A 38 -4.02 -10.60 -4.35
N GLY A 39 -4.65 -9.80 -5.21
CA GLY A 39 -4.58 -10.00 -6.67
C GLY A 39 -3.15 -9.92 -7.19
N HIS A 40 -2.26 -9.18 -6.52
CA HIS A 40 -0.83 -9.14 -6.81
C HIS A 40 -0.16 -10.50 -6.54
N THR A 41 -0.34 -11.07 -5.35
CA THR A 41 0.24 -12.36 -4.97
C THR A 41 -0.27 -13.48 -5.89
N ILE A 42 -1.55 -13.47 -6.27
CA ILE A 42 -2.09 -14.46 -7.21
C ILE A 42 -1.47 -14.29 -8.61
N ARG A 43 -1.37 -13.05 -9.13
CA ARG A 43 -0.76 -12.79 -10.45
C ARG A 43 0.70 -13.23 -10.52
N LEU A 44 1.49 -12.97 -9.48
CA LEU A 44 2.89 -13.42 -9.39
C LEU A 44 3.01 -14.95 -9.56
N LEU A 45 2.06 -15.70 -8.97
CA LEU A 45 2.06 -17.15 -9.04
C LEU A 45 1.53 -17.71 -10.36
N GLN A 46 0.71 -16.93 -11.08
CA GLN A 46 0.18 -17.28 -12.40
C GLN A 46 1.19 -17.06 -13.54
N LEU A 47 2.18 -16.17 -13.39
CA LEU A 47 3.12 -15.80 -14.45
C LEU A 47 4.06 -16.96 -14.81
N PRO A 48 3.97 -17.58 -16.01
CA PRO A 48 4.82 -18.71 -16.37
C PRO A 48 6.31 -18.34 -16.52
N GLY A 49 6.62 -17.07 -16.86
CA GLY A 49 7.97 -16.56 -17.10
C GLY A 49 8.70 -15.99 -15.88
N ALA A 50 8.00 -15.74 -14.76
CA ALA A 50 8.63 -15.29 -13.51
C ALA A 50 9.53 -16.39 -12.89
N TRP A 51 9.26 -17.65 -13.25
CA TRP A 51 9.93 -18.83 -12.72
C TRP A 51 11.14 -19.27 -13.54
N SER A 52 11.05 -19.24 -14.88
CA SER A 52 12.09 -19.77 -15.77
C SER A 52 13.16 -18.73 -16.13
N SER A 53 12.76 -17.52 -16.52
CA SER A 53 13.71 -16.52 -17.04
C SER A 53 14.57 -15.86 -15.95
N PHE A 54 14.09 -15.81 -14.69
CA PHE A 54 14.78 -15.13 -13.59
C PHE A 54 15.84 -16.02 -12.90
N ILE A 55 15.62 -17.35 -12.88
CA ILE A 55 16.57 -18.32 -12.34
C ILE A 55 17.79 -18.48 -13.26
N GLU A 56 17.61 -18.37 -14.58
CA GLU A 56 18.72 -18.46 -15.54
C GLU A 56 19.63 -17.21 -15.54
N THR A 57 19.13 -16.03 -15.15
CA THR A 57 19.87 -14.76 -15.25
C THR A 57 20.54 -14.28 -13.96
N ASN A 58 20.23 -14.85 -12.77
CA ASN A 58 20.84 -14.43 -11.50
C ASN A 58 21.05 -15.58 -10.50
N PRO A 59 22.16 -16.34 -10.59
CA PRO A 59 22.47 -17.42 -9.65
C PRO A 59 22.85 -16.95 -8.23
N ASP A 60 23.19 -15.66 -8.04
CA ASP A 60 23.70 -15.12 -6.76
C ASP A 60 22.64 -14.49 -5.82
N GLY A 61 21.35 -14.70 -6.08
CA GLY A 61 20.30 -14.51 -5.06
C GLY A 61 20.04 -13.07 -4.54
N ALA A 62 20.47 -12.03 -5.27
CA ALA A 62 20.36 -10.63 -4.81
C ALA A 62 18.97 -9.98 -4.94
N SER A 63 17.91 -10.75 -5.23
CA SER A 63 16.54 -10.24 -5.42
C SER A 63 15.58 -10.79 -4.36
N CYS A 64 14.50 -10.03 -4.09
CA CYS A 64 13.40 -10.35 -3.18
C CYS A 64 12.65 -11.65 -3.53
N LEU A 65 12.98 -12.24 -4.67
CA LEU A 65 12.44 -13.47 -5.22
C LEU A 65 13.28 -14.71 -4.90
N GLY A 66 14.34 -14.60 -4.08
CA GLY A 66 15.10 -15.74 -3.55
C GLY A 66 14.26 -16.91 -2.98
N PRO A 67 13.07 -16.69 -2.38
CA PRO A 67 12.20 -17.78 -1.95
C PRO A 67 11.57 -18.62 -3.10
N LEU A 68 11.57 -18.13 -4.35
CA LEU A 68 10.90 -18.80 -5.47
C LEU A 68 11.64 -20.05 -5.98
N ALA A 69 12.93 -20.18 -5.71
CA ALA A 69 13.74 -21.33 -6.15
C ALA A 69 13.30 -22.68 -5.54
N GLY A 70 12.54 -22.66 -4.43
CA GLY A 70 11.96 -23.86 -3.81
C GLY A 70 10.60 -24.29 -4.38
N LEU A 71 9.95 -23.43 -5.16
CA LEU A 71 8.53 -23.56 -5.52
C LEU A 71 8.29 -24.30 -6.84
N GLU A 72 9.34 -24.62 -7.60
CA GLU A 72 9.24 -25.37 -8.85
C GLU A 72 8.62 -26.76 -8.63
N LYS A 73 8.92 -27.40 -7.49
CA LYS A 73 8.31 -28.67 -7.05
C LYS A 73 6.84 -28.55 -6.62
N GLN A 74 6.34 -27.35 -6.40
CA GLN A 74 4.98 -27.08 -5.88
C GLN A 74 4.07 -26.42 -6.93
N ARG A 75 4.51 -26.30 -8.18
CA ARG A 75 3.74 -25.66 -9.27
C ARG A 75 2.36 -26.27 -9.47
N GLU A 76 2.26 -27.60 -9.44
CA GLU A 76 1.00 -28.32 -9.57
C GLU A 76 0.06 -27.97 -8.41
N ARG A 77 0.57 -27.93 -7.18
CA ARG A 77 -0.16 -27.58 -5.97
C ARG A 77 -0.74 -26.18 -6.04
N TYR A 78 0.04 -25.20 -6.49
CA TYR A 78 -0.45 -23.83 -6.68
C TYR A 78 -1.49 -23.71 -7.79
N SER A 79 -1.27 -24.37 -8.93
CA SER A 79 -2.28 -24.38 -9.99
C SER A 79 -3.60 -24.99 -9.53
N HIS A 80 -3.52 -26.04 -8.69
CA HIS A 80 -4.68 -26.66 -8.10
C HIS A 80 -5.39 -25.72 -7.11
N ALA A 81 -4.65 -25.09 -6.19
CA ALA A 81 -5.22 -24.10 -5.27
C ALA A 81 -5.90 -22.93 -6.01
N LEU A 82 -5.29 -22.43 -7.10
CA LEU A 82 -5.91 -21.40 -7.93
C LEU A 82 -7.17 -21.90 -8.64
N SER A 83 -7.19 -23.16 -9.09
CA SER A 83 -8.40 -23.76 -9.67
C SER A 83 -9.54 -23.87 -8.65
N VAL A 84 -9.22 -24.21 -7.39
CA VAL A 84 -10.19 -24.24 -6.28
C VAL A 84 -10.70 -22.84 -5.97
N LEU A 85 -9.82 -21.84 -5.92
CA LEU A 85 -10.21 -20.44 -5.69
C LEU A 85 -11.11 -19.88 -6.79
N ALA A 86 -10.86 -20.25 -8.05
CA ALA A 86 -11.65 -19.82 -9.20
C ALA A 86 -13.00 -20.57 -9.35
N ASP A 87 -13.16 -21.71 -8.67
CA ASP A 87 -14.37 -22.53 -8.70
C ASP A 87 -15.44 -21.94 -7.76
N GLY A 88 -16.54 -21.48 -8.34
CA GLY A 88 -17.66 -20.86 -7.62
C GLY A 88 -18.48 -21.78 -6.73
N GLU A 89 -18.40 -23.10 -6.96
CA GLU A 89 -19.06 -24.09 -6.11
C GLU A 89 -18.22 -24.40 -4.87
N LYS A 90 -16.90 -24.22 -4.95
CA LYS A 90 -15.95 -24.50 -3.85
C LYS A 90 -15.58 -23.26 -3.05
N THR A 91 -15.46 -22.11 -3.71
CA THR A 91 -14.94 -20.89 -3.11
C THR A 91 -15.92 -19.73 -3.26
N ARG A 92 -16.19 -19.07 -2.12
CA ARG A 92 -16.92 -17.81 -2.07
C ARG A 92 -16.05 -16.74 -1.43
N LEU A 93 -15.92 -15.59 -2.09
CA LEU A 93 -15.14 -14.47 -1.59
C LEU A 93 -16.07 -13.37 -1.08
N ILE A 94 -15.86 -12.93 0.16
CA ILE A 94 -16.62 -11.87 0.80
C ILE A 94 -15.75 -10.62 0.91
N LEU A 95 -16.06 -9.62 0.09
CA LEU A 95 -15.46 -8.30 0.16
C LEU A 95 -16.07 -7.52 1.32
N VAL A 96 -15.27 -7.15 2.31
CA VAL A 96 -15.72 -6.38 3.47
C VAL A 96 -15.34 -4.91 3.30
N ALA A 97 -16.32 -4.02 3.39
CA ALA A 97 -16.14 -2.59 3.24
C ALA A 97 -16.78 -1.78 4.38
N ARG A 98 -16.41 -0.51 4.48
CA ARG A 98 -17.14 0.53 5.23
C ARG A 98 -17.81 1.46 4.23
N ALA A 99 -18.88 2.15 4.64
CA ALA A 99 -19.54 3.19 3.84
C ALA A 99 -18.68 4.47 3.74
N GLN A 100 -17.49 4.35 3.16
CA GLN A 100 -16.49 5.40 2.98
C GLN A 100 -15.97 5.36 1.54
N GLN A 101 -15.77 6.53 0.92
CA GLN A 101 -15.38 6.62 -0.49
C GLN A 101 -14.06 5.89 -0.78
N SER A 102 -13.02 6.11 0.03
CA SER A 102 -11.72 5.47 -0.12
C SER A 102 -11.81 3.94 0.01
N THR A 103 -12.61 3.47 0.96
CA THR A 103 -12.78 2.04 1.24
C THR A 103 -13.54 1.34 0.13
N LEU A 104 -14.62 1.95 -0.39
CA LEU A 104 -15.34 1.40 -1.55
C LEU A 104 -14.51 1.46 -2.83
N ALA A 105 -13.69 2.50 -3.03
CA ALA A 105 -12.79 2.57 -4.17
C ALA A 105 -11.72 1.47 -4.13
N GLU A 106 -11.15 1.20 -2.94
CA GLU A 106 -10.20 0.11 -2.76
C GLU A 106 -10.86 -1.25 -3.01
N VAL A 107 -12.05 -1.49 -2.44
CA VAL A 107 -12.78 -2.73 -2.64
C VAL A 107 -13.21 -2.92 -4.11
N ALA A 108 -13.54 -1.84 -4.83
CA ALA A 108 -13.80 -1.90 -6.27
C ALA A 108 -12.55 -2.32 -7.06
N ARG A 109 -11.37 -1.77 -6.73
CA ARG A 109 -10.11 -2.23 -7.33
C ARG A 109 -9.84 -3.69 -7.02
N THR A 110 -9.99 -4.11 -5.76
CA THR A 110 -9.81 -5.51 -5.35
C THR A 110 -10.78 -6.43 -6.09
N HIS A 111 -12.05 -6.03 -6.23
CA HIS A 111 -13.05 -6.76 -7.00
C HIS A 111 -12.58 -7.03 -8.42
N ASP A 112 -12.18 -5.96 -9.14
CA ASP A 112 -11.72 -6.05 -10.51
C ASP A 112 -10.48 -6.95 -10.61
N GLU A 113 -9.48 -6.78 -9.75
CA GLU A 113 -8.27 -7.61 -9.77
C GLU A 113 -8.57 -9.10 -9.59
N LEU A 114 -9.40 -9.45 -8.59
CA LEU A 114 -9.77 -10.83 -8.32
C LEU A 114 -10.66 -11.41 -9.43
N LEU A 115 -11.51 -10.58 -10.05
CA LEU A 115 -12.33 -10.98 -11.18
C LEU A 115 -11.46 -11.35 -12.40
N HIS A 116 -10.43 -10.56 -12.71
CA HIS A 116 -9.48 -10.83 -13.79
C HIS A 116 -8.68 -12.13 -13.56
N VAL A 117 -8.40 -12.45 -12.30
CA VAL A 117 -7.73 -13.68 -11.88
C VAL A 117 -8.62 -14.92 -12.01
N GLY A 118 -9.95 -14.74 -12.07
CA GLY A 118 -10.93 -15.82 -12.23
C GLY A 118 -11.86 -16.03 -11.03
N LEU A 119 -11.70 -15.29 -9.94
CA LEU A 119 -12.57 -15.37 -8.76
C LEU A 119 -13.86 -14.59 -9.01
N LYS A 120 -14.84 -15.22 -9.66
CA LYS A 120 -16.09 -14.56 -10.10
C LYS A 120 -17.17 -14.49 -9.02
N HIS A 121 -17.13 -15.37 -8.03
CA HIS A 121 -18.19 -15.53 -7.03
C HIS A 121 -17.92 -14.68 -5.79
N GLN A 122 -18.14 -13.38 -5.95
CA GLN A 122 -17.86 -12.38 -4.94
C GLN A 122 -19.16 -11.83 -4.32
N TYR A 123 -19.12 -11.55 -3.02
CA TYR A 123 -20.19 -10.93 -2.23
C TYR A 123 -19.64 -9.67 -1.58
N LEU A 124 -20.49 -8.67 -1.35
CA LEU A 124 -20.11 -7.44 -0.66
C LEU A 124 -20.80 -7.37 0.70
N VAL A 125 -20.04 -7.09 1.76
CA VAL A 125 -20.57 -6.81 3.10
C VAL A 125 -20.12 -5.42 3.51
N ILE A 126 -21.09 -4.52 3.68
CA ILE A 126 -20.83 -3.16 4.18
C ILE A 126 -21.05 -3.15 5.68
N ASN A 127 -19.95 -3.12 6.42
CA ASN A 127 -19.94 -3.27 7.86
C ASN A 127 -20.07 -1.94 8.62
N GLY A 128 -20.79 -1.99 9.73
CA GLY A 128 -20.99 -0.94 10.72
C GLY A 128 -21.52 0.38 10.18
N ILE A 129 -22.60 0.33 9.44
CA ILE A 129 -23.37 1.48 8.98
C ILE A 129 -24.08 2.14 10.16
N MET A 130 -24.10 3.47 10.20
CA MET A 130 -24.82 4.24 11.21
C MET A 130 -26.33 3.95 11.12
N PRO A 131 -26.99 3.48 12.21
CA PRO A 131 -28.43 3.25 12.20
C PRO A 131 -29.20 4.56 12.07
N ALA A 132 -30.26 4.57 11.26
CA ALA A 132 -31.09 5.77 11.06
C ALA A 132 -31.74 6.28 12.36
N GLY A 133 -32.08 5.37 13.29
CA GLY A 133 -32.69 5.73 14.59
C GLY A 133 -31.77 6.49 15.53
N GLU A 134 -30.44 6.35 15.38
CA GLU A 134 -29.45 7.04 16.22
C GLU A 134 -29.08 8.44 15.66
N ALA A 135 -29.53 8.76 14.44
CA ALA A 135 -29.16 9.98 13.72
C ALA A 135 -30.10 11.17 13.97
N SER A 136 -31.16 11.00 14.79
CA SER A 136 -32.22 12.00 14.97
C SER A 136 -31.88 13.10 15.97
N GLU A 137 -31.07 12.81 17.00
CA GLU A 137 -30.86 13.73 18.14
C GLU A 137 -29.47 14.38 18.16
N ASP A 138 -28.49 13.83 17.43
CA ASP A 138 -27.12 14.33 17.42
C ASP A 138 -26.70 14.83 16.02
N SER A 139 -26.14 16.04 15.98
CA SER A 139 -25.75 16.69 14.73
C SER A 139 -24.62 15.97 13.99
N LEU A 140 -23.66 15.40 14.73
CA LEU A 140 -22.55 14.64 14.16
C LEU A 140 -23.04 13.29 13.66
N ALA A 141 -23.88 12.59 14.42
CA ALA A 141 -24.55 11.35 14.04
C ALA A 141 -25.37 11.54 12.76
N SER A 142 -26.13 12.63 12.67
CA SER A 142 -26.89 12.99 11.47
C SER A 142 -25.97 13.24 10.27
N ALA A 143 -24.87 13.98 10.46
CA ALA A 143 -23.89 14.24 9.39
C ALA A 143 -23.19 12.96 8.93
N LEU A 144 -22.81 12.06 9.86
CA LEU A 144 -22.22 10.75 9.56
C LEU A 144 -23.19 9.89 8.75
N TYR A 145 -24.43 9.75 9.22
CA TYR A 145 -25.47 9.01 8.52
C TYR A 145 -25.69 9.54 7.11
N GLN A 146 -25.89 10.86 6.94
CA GLN A 146 -26.08 11.46 5.63
C GLN A 146 -24.87 11.25 4.70
N ARG A 147 -23.64 11.35 5.24
CA ARG A 147 -22.42 11.09 4.47
C ARG A 147 -22.37 9.65 3.98
N GLU A 148 -22.68 8.68 4.85
CA GLU A 148 -22.75 7.27 4.47
C GLU A 148 -23.84 7.02 3.41
N GLN A 149 -25.04 7.59 3.56
CA GLN A 149 -26.11 7.43 2.57
C GLN A 149 -25.72 8.00 1.19
N ARG A 150 -25.06 9.16 1.15
CA ARG A 150 -24.56 9.74 -0.11
C ARG A 150 -23.52 8.83 -0.78
N ILE A 151 -22.63 8.23 0.01
CA ILE A 151 -21.60 7.32 -0.51
C ILE A 151 -22.24 6.04 -1.04
N LEU A 152 -23.22 5.48 -0.31
CA LEU A 152 -23.94 4.28 -0.71
C LEU A 152 -24.80 4.51 -1.97
N SER A 153 -25.37 5.71 -2.15
CA SER A 153 -26.15 6.04 -3.36
C SER A 153 -25.27 6.24 -4.59
N HIS A 154 -23.99 6.60 -4.41
CA HIS A 154 -22.99 6.79 -5.47
C HIS A 154 -21.96 5.66 -5.49
N MET A 155 -22.34 4.47 -5.01
CA MET A 155 -21.47 3.31 -5.00
C MET A 155 -21.00 2.97 -6.42
N PRO A 156 -19.72 2.59 -6.61
CA PRO A 156 -19.22 2.15 -7.92
C PRO A 156 -20.11 1.07 -8.53
N GLN A 157 -20.44 1.20 -9.83
CA GLN A 157 -21.37 0.28 -10.49
C GLN A 157 -20.91 -1.18 -10.42
N VAL A 158 -19.60 -1.43 -10.48
CA VAL A 158 -19.01 -2.78 -10.34
C VAL A 158 -19.35 -3.44 -9.01
N LEU A 159 -19.47 -2.65 -7.93
CA LEU A 159 -19.87 -3.15 -6.62
C LEU A 159 -21.39 -3.24 -6.49
N ALA A 160 -22.13 -2.33 -7.12
CA ALA A 160 -23.60 -2.33 -7.10
C ALA A 160 -24.22 -3.57 -7.77
N SER A 161 -23.50 -4.24 -8.66
CA SER A 161 -23.91 -5.53 -9.24
C SER A 161 -23.72 -6.74 -8.32
N LEU A 162 -22.97 -6.61 -7.23
CA LEU A 162 -22.70 -7.73 -6.32
C LEU A 162 -23.85 -7.95 -5.33
N PRO A 163 -24.14 -9.20 -4.94
CA PRO A 163 -25.00 -9.47 -3.79
C PRO A 163 -24.41 -8.77 -2.55
N THR A 164 -25.19 -7.87 -1.95
CA THR A 164 -24.70 -6.95 -0.92
C THR A 164 -25.51 -7.04 0.35
N ASP A 165 -24.84 -7.33 1.47
CA ASP A 165 -25.38 -7.24 2.82
C ASP A 165 -24.85 -6.03 3.57
N ARG A 166 -25.63 -5.56 4.55
CA ARG A 166 -25.35 -4.36 5.33
C ARG A 166 -25.47 -4.66 6.81
N LEU A 167 -24.38 -4.43 7.56
CA LEU A 167 -24.34 -4.65 9.00
C LEU A 167 -24.35 -3.30 9.72
N SER A 168 -25.18 -3.17 10.75
CA SER A 168 -25.28 -1.96 11.56
C SER A 168 -24.10 -1.80 12.51
N LEU A 169 -23.74 -0.55 12.81
CA LEU A 169 -22.75 -0.23 13.84
C LEU A 169 -23.22 -0.76 15.20
N GLN A 170 -22.32 -1.45 15.91
CA GLN A 170 -22.57 -2.03 17.22
C GLN A 170 -22.04 -1.10 18.31
N GLN A 171 -22.75 -1.03 19.45
CA GLN A 171 -22.40 -0.14 20.57
C GLN A 171 -21.11 -0.57 21.30
N GLU A 172 -20.76 -1.85 21.22
CA GLU A 172 -19.63 -2.44 21.92
C GLU A 172 -18.83 -3.35 20.98
N ASN A 173 -17.57 -3.58 21.33
CA ASN A 173 -16.76 -4.60 20.66
C ASN A 173 -17.39 -5.98 20.88
N LEU A 174 -17.46 -6.77 19.81
CA LEU A 174 -18.09 -8.08 19.83
C LEU A 174 -17.22 -9.10 20.56
N VAL A 175 -17.46 -9.28 21.85
CA VAL A 175 -16.79 -10.28 22.66
C VAL A 175 -17.77 -11.40 23.02
N GLY A 176 -17.43 -12.63 22.62
CA GLY A 176 -18.23 -13.82 22.91
C GLY A 176 -19.31 -14.14 21.87
N VAL A 177 -19.79 -15.39 21.91
CA VAL A 177 -20.69 -15.96 20.89
C VAL A 177 -22.01 -15.20 20.78
N THR A 178 -22.58 -14.76 21.90
CA THR A 178 -23.85 -14.01 21.90
C THR A 178 -23.73 -12.69 21.15
N ALA A 179 -22.63 -11.96 21.32
CA ALA A 179 -22.40 -10.70 20.63
C ALA A 179 -22.24 -10.94 19.11
N LEU A 180 -21.45 -11.95 18.73
CA LEU A 180 -21.28 -12.33 17.31
C LEU A 180 -22.61 -12.73 16.64
N ARG A 181 -23.50 -13.43 17.34
CA ARG A 181 -24.83 -13.76 16.81
C ARG A 181 -25.71 -12.54 16.60
N ARG A 182 -25.62 -11.54 17.49
CA ARG A 182 -26.39 -10.28 17.36
C ARG A 182 -25.96 -9.44 16.16
N LEU A 183 -24.68 -9.49 15.78
CA LEU A 183 -24.20 -8.83 14.56
C LEU A 183 -25.01 -9.27 13.33
N LEU A 184 -25.38 -10.55 13.26
CA LEU A 184 -26.12 -11.12 12.13
C LEU A 184 -27.62 -10.84 12.17
N THR A 185 -28.21 -10.68 13.36
CA THR A 185 -29.66 -10.40 13.49
C THR A 185 -29.99 -8.92 13.36
N GLY A 186 -28.99 -8.04 13.41
CA GLY A 186 -29.19 -6.59 13.37
C GLY A 186 -29.89 -6.04 14.61
N GLU A 187 -30.03 -6.85 15.67
CA GLU A 187 -30.62 -6.42 16.93
C GLU A 187 -29.63 -5.55 17.71
N ASN A 188 -29.72 -4.24 17.55
CA ASN A 188 -29.09 -3.26 18.45
C ASN A 188 -29.84 -3.15 19.79
N LYS A 189 -30.20 -4.29 20.40
CA LYS A 189 -30.65 -4.29 21.79
C LYS A 189 -29.42 -4.15 22.67
N PRO A 190 -29.39 -3.17 23.60
CA PRO A 190 -28.27 -3.02 24.51
C PRO A 190 -28.02 -4.37 25.20
N CYS A 191 -26.79 -4.87 25.12
CA CYS A 191 -26.39 -5.91 26.03
C CYS A 191 -26.51 -5.31 27.43
N SER A 192 -27.24 -5.96 28.33
CA SER A 192 -27.32 -5.57 29.73
C SER A 192 -26.00 -5.87 30.45
N LEU A 193 -24.89 -5.35 29.93
CA LEU A 193 -23.69 -5.14 30.72
C LEU A 193 -23.95 -3.87 31.54
N PRO A 194 -23.52 -3.83 32.81
CA PRO A 194 -23.70 -2.64 33.64
C PRO A 194 -23.08 -1.46 32.89
N ALA A 195 -23.87 -0.41 32.66
CA ALA A 195 -23.46 0.80 31.98
C ALA A 195 -22.04 1.15 32.44
N ALA A 196 -21.08 1.04 31.52
CA ALA A 196 -19.73 1.47 31.81
C ALA A 196 -19.87 2.90 32.33
N LYS A 197 -19.34 3.15 33.54
CA LYS A 197 -19.31 4.52 34.07
C LYS A 197 -18.75 5.40 32.94
N PRO A 198 -19.40 6.54 32.61
CA PRO A 198 -18.87 7.41 31.57
C PRO A 198 -17.40 7.61 31.89
N VAL A 199 -16.51 7.22 30.96
CA VAL A 199 -15.09 7.49 31.10
C VAL A 199 -14.99 9.01 31.03
N SER A 200 -15.02 9.63 32.21
CA SER A 200 -15.34 11.05 32.39
C SER A 200 -14.11 11.93 32.22
N GLU A 201 -12.93 11.33 32.04
CA GLU A 201 -11.70 12.07 31.85
C GLU A 201 -11.27 11.87 30.38
N PRO A 202 -11.33 12.93 29.56
CA PRO A 202 -10.69 12.88 28.26
C PRO A 202 -9.23 12.51 28.48
N LEU A 203 -8.75 11.53 27.72
CA LEU A 203 -7.33 11.17 27.72
C LEU A 203 -6.53 12.46 27.52
N SER A 204 -5.69 12.81 28.50
CA SER A 204 -4.84 14.01 28.45
C SER A 204 -3.67 13.74 27.50
N VAL A 205 -3.96 13.73 26.20
CA VAL A 205 -2.97 13.64 25.13
C VAL A 205 -2.72 15.02 24.53
N PRO A 206 -1.46 15.36 24.19
CA PRO A 206 -1.15 16.60 23.49
C PRO A 206 -1.96 16.74 22.20
N SER A 207 -2.36 17.96 21.87
CA SER A 207 -3.05 18.23 20.60
C SER A 207 -2.08 18.12 19.42
N LEU A 208 -2.63 17.95 18.22
CA LEU A 208 -1.84 18.02 16.98
C LEU A 208 -1.12 19.35 16.83
N GLU A 209 -1.70 20.44 17.34
CA GLU A 209 -1.09 21.77 17.34
C GLU A 209 0.19 21.81 18.17
N MET A 210 0.21 21.19 19.35
CA MET A 210 1.43 21.08 20.16
C MET A 210 2.54 20.30 19.44
N LEU A 211 2.17 19.23 18.73
CA LEU A 211 3.12 18.47 17.91
C LEU A 211 3.69 19.32 16.78
N ILE A 212 2.85 20.13 16.12
CA ILE A 212 3.28 21.04 15.05
C ILE A 212 4.21 22.13 15.60
N ASP A 213 3.92 22.69 16.78
CA ASP A 213 4.78 23.67 17.44
C ASP A 213 6.16 23.07 17.77
N ASP A 214 6.19 21.85 18.27
CA ASP A 214 7.44 21.14 18.54
C ASP A 214 8.24 20.88 17.25
N ILE A 215 7.58 20.49 16.15
CA ILE A 215 8.22 20.34 14.83
C ILE A 215 8.77 21.68 14.33
N ALA A 216 7.99 22.75 14.46
CA ALA A 216 8.34 24.09 14.00
C ALA A 216 9.62 24.64 14.66
N ARG A 217 9.92 24.25 15.90
CA ARG A 217 11.17 24.64 16.61
C ARG A 217 12.44 24.21 15.88
N GLY A 218 12.38 23.16 15.05
CA GLY A 218 13.51 22.71 14.25
C GLY A 218 13.87 23.65 13.09
N GLY A 219 12.95 24.53 12.67
CA GLY A 219 13.12 25.49 11.56
C GLY A 219 13.10 24.88 10.16
N HIS A 220 13.55 23.63 10.00
CA HIS A 220 13.42 22.80 8.80
C HIS A 220 13.44 21.32 9.20
N GLY A 221 13.03 20.43 8.30
CA GLY A 221 13.09 19.01 8.58
C GLY A 221 12.17 18.15 7.72
N LEU A 222 12.35 16.84 7.85
CA LEU A 222 11.55 15.82 7.19
C LEU A 222 10.45 15.33 8.14
N VAL A 223 9.19 15.47 7.74
CA VAL A 223 8.01 15.00 8.47
C VAL A 223 7.36 13.89 7.66
N MET A 224 7.41 12.66 8.16
CA MET A 224 6.85 11.50 7.47
C MET A 224 5.64 10.96 8.24
N LEU A 225 4.50 10.89 7.58
CA LEU A 225 3.29 10.27 8.13
C LEU A 225 3.22 8.83 7.65
N MET A 226 3.06 7.91 8.61
CA MET A 226 3.07 6.47 8.38
C MET A 226 1.84 5.81 8.99
N GLY A 227 1.39 4.71 8.38
CA GLY A 227 0.18 4.00 8.80
C GLY A 227 -0.49 3.24 7.66
N LYS A 228 -1.46 2.40 8.01
CA LYS A 228 -2.22 1.58 7.04
C LYS A 228 -3.00 2.45 6.04
N GLY A 229 -3.47 1.85 4.94
CA GLY A 229 -4.36 2.52 3.99
C GLY A 229 -5.62 3.05 4.69
N GLY A 230 -6.11 4.23 4.31
CA GLY A 230 -7.38 4.77 4.81
C GLY A 230 -7.38 5.37 6.23
N VAL A 231 -6.28 5.36 6.98
CA VAL A 231 -6.23 5.93 8.35
C VAL A 231 -6.21 7.46 8.41
N GLY A 232 -6.16 8.15 7.27
CA GLY A 232 -6.15 9.62 7.21
C GLY A 232 -4.77 10.28 7.14
N LYS A 233 -3.72 9.54 6.73
CA LYS A 233 -2.36 10.08 6.60
C LYS A 233 -2.30 11.32 5.73
N THR A 234 -2.88 11.28 4.54
CA THR A 234 -2.90 12.40 3.59
C THR A 234 -3.62 13.63 4.16
N THR A 235 -4.73 13.42 4.88
CA THR A 235 -5.44 14.50 5.58
C THR A 235 -4.57 15.14 6.66
N LEU A 236 -3.91 14.34 7.48
CA LEU A 236 -3.01 14.85 8.53
C LEU A 236 -1.76 15.51 7.94
N ALA A 237 -1.22 14.98 6.85
CA ALA A 237 -0.06 15.55 6.17
C ALA A 237 -0.38 16.95 5.62
N ALA A 238 -1.55 17.10 5.00
CA ALA A 238 -2.04 18.39 4.55
C ALA A 238 -2.26 19.35 5.73
N ALA A 239 -2.89 18.89 6.82
CA ALA A 239 -3.12 19.73 8.00
C ALA A 239 -1.81 20.23 8.63
N VAL A 240 -0.81 19.36 8.77
CA VAL A 240 0.53 19.72 9.27
C VAL A 240 1.22 20.70 8.32
N ALA A 241 1.14 20.46 7.00
CA ALA A 241 1.78 21.33 6.02
C ALA A 241 1.16 22.74 5.98
N VAL A 242 -0.17 22.84 6.05
CA VAL A 242 -0.90 24.12 6.14
C VAL A 242 -0.52 24.86 7.42
N ALA A 243 -0.55 24.19 8.58
CA ALA A 243 -0.22 24.82 9.85
C ALA A 243 1.24 25.31 9.93
N LEU A 244 2.18 24.61 9.31
CA LEU A 244 3.57 25.07 9.20
C LEU A 244 3.71 26.26 8.25
N ALA A 245 3.00 26.25 7.12
CA ALA A 245 2.99 27.36 6.17
C ALA A 245 2.37 28.63 6.77
N ASP A 246 1.27 28.51 7.53
CA ASP A 246 0.62 29.61 8.23
C ASP A 246 1.52 30.25 9.31
N LYS A 247 2.44 29.46 9.87
CA LYS A 247 3.49 29.95 10.79
C LYS A 247 4.66 30.64 10.06
N GLY A 248 4.61 30.73 8.73
CA GLY A 248 5.58 31.43 7.89
C GLY A 248 6.79 30.59 7.45
N PHE A 249 6.75 29.27 7.65
CA PHE A 249 7.81 28.39 7.16
C PHE A 249 7.59 28.02 5.69
N ASP A 250 8.68 27.82 4.93
CA ASP A 250 8.59 27.21 3.60
C ASP A 250 8.36 25.70 3.76
N VAL A 251 7.31 25.20 3.11
CA VAL A 251 6.83 23.83 3.25
C VAL A 251 6.65 23.20 1.87
N HIS A 252 7.17 21.99 1.71
CA HIS A 252 6.92 21.15 0.55
C HIS A 252 6.14 19.91 0.97
N LEU A 253 4.85 19.86 0.64
CA LEU A 253 3.99 18.68 0.81
C LEU A 253 4.13 17.76 -0.41
N THR A 254 4.37 16.48 -0.16
CA THR A 254 4.45 15.44 -1.20
C THR A 254 3.52 14.28 -0.90
N THR A 255 2.83 13.81 -1.94
CA THR A 255 1.93 12.65 -1.88
C THR A 255 2.26 11.63 -2.96
N SER A 256 2.06 10.35 -2.64
CA SER A 256 2.05 9.27 -3.63
C SER A 256 0.65 8.68 -3.88
N ASP A 257 -0.39 9.18 -3.20
CA ASP A 257 -1.73 8.63 -3.32
C ASP A 257 -2.41 9.12 -4.61
N PRO A 258 -2.76 8.22 -5.55
CA PRO A 258 -3.38 8.61 -6.80
C PRO A 258 -4.79 9.18 -6.65
N ALA A 259 -5.48 8.86 -5.56
CA ALA A 259 -6.82 9.32 -5.23
C ALA A 259 -6.83 10.58 -4.36
N ALA A 260 -5.65 11.07 -3.97
CA ALA A 260 -5.54 12.28 -3.18
C ALA A 260 -5.88 13.49 -4.04
N HIS A 261 -7.14 13.93 -3.96
CA HIS A 261 -7.56 15.24 -4.46
C HIS A 261 -7.06 16.36 -3.52
N LEU A 262 -5.75 16.39 -3.24
CA LEU A 262 -5.12 17.42 -2.39
C LEU A 262 -5.38 18.82 -2.92
N GLU A 263 -5.42 19.01 -4.24
CA GLU A 263 -5.76 20.30 -4.86
C GLU A 263 -7.19 20.75 -4.49
N SER A 264 -8.15 19.83 -4.43
CA SER A 264 -9.52 20.14 -3.96
C SER A 264 -9.61 20.34 -2.45
N THR A 265 -8.70 19.72 -1.69
CA THR A 265 -8.65 19.84 -0.23
C THR A 265 -8.00 21.16 0.20
N LEU A 266 -7.05 21.66 -0.60
CA LEU A 266 -6.27 22.86 -0.30
C LEU A 266 -6.89 24.16 -0.84
N ASN A 267 -7.93 24.11 -1.69
CA ASN A 267 -8.77 25.24 -2.10
C ASN A 267 -8.03 26.59 -2.35
N GLY A 268 -6.81 26.53 -2.91
CA GLY A 268 -5.99 27.71 -3.16
C GLY A 268 -4.49 27.44 -3.10
N GLN A 269 -3.71 28.33 -3.71
CA GLN A 269 -2.26 28.39 -3.52
C GLN A 269 -1.98 29.14 -2.21
N LEU A 270 -1.57 28.42 -1.17
CA LEU A 270 -1.10 29.04 0.06
C LEU A 270 0.33 29.58 -0.16
N PRO A 271 0.62 30.82 0.24
CA PRO A 271 2.00 31.31 0.25
C PRO A 271 2.84 30.41 1.17
N HIS A 272 4.07 30.12 0.77
CA HIS A 272 4.99 29.21 1.48
C HIS A 272 4.62 27.73 1.48
N LEU A 273 3.60 27.29 0.73
CA LEU A 273 3.27 25.88 0.56
C LEU A 273 3.41 25.45 -0.90
N GLN A 274 4.41 24.62 -1.17
CA GLN A 274 4.53 23.89 -2.42
C GLN A 274 3.91 22.49 -2.26
N VAL A 275 3.08 22.09 -3.22
CA VAL A 275 2.54 20.72 -3.28
C VAL A 275 3.11 20.03 -4.51
N SER A 276 3.63 18.83 -4.33
CA SER A 276 3.98 17.95 -5.45
C SER A 276 3.37 16.57 -5.27
N ARG A 277 3.19 15.88 -6.39
CA ARG A 277 2.73 14.51 -6.44
C ARG A 277 3.79 13.65 -7.10
N ILE A 278 4.12 12.54 -6.46
CA ILE A 278 4.99 11.50 -7.00
C ILE A 278 4.06 10.46 -7.61
N ASP A 279 3.85 10.58 -8.92
CA ASP A 279 3.10 9.59 -9.70
C ASP A 279 4.06 8.46 -10.12
N PRO A 280 3.85 7.21 -9.66
CA PRO A 280 4.71 6.08 -10.03
C PRO A 280 4.86 5.89 -11.53
N HIS A 281 3.79 6.05 -12.31
CA HIS A 281 3.86 5.84 -13.76
C HIS A 281 4.67 6.94 -14.46
N ALA A 282 4.46 8.19 -14.05
CA ALA A 282 5.21 9.32 -14.61
C ALA A 282 6.70 9.26 -14.25
N GLU A 283 7.02 8.93 -12.99
CA GLU A 283 8.42 8.79 -12.55
C GLU A 283 9.09 7.60 -13.21
N THR A 284 8.38 6.47 -13.39
CA THR A 284 8.88 5.31 -14.13
C THR A 284 9.19 5.69 -15.57
N ALA A 285 8.27 6.35 -16.28
CA ALA A 285 8.52 6.80 -17.65
C ALA A 285 9.75 7.72 -17.73
N ARG A 286 9.86 8.69 -16.81
CA ARG A 286 11.00 9.59 -16.73
C ARG A 286 12.32 8.86 -16.47
N TYR A 287 12.33 7.88 -15.59
CA TYR A 287 13.50 7.06 -15.30
C TYR A 287 13.89 6.21 -16.52
N ARG A 288 12.91 5.59 -17.19
CA ARG A 288 13.14 4.81 -18.42
C ARG A 288 13.75 5.65 -19.51
N GLU A 289 13.21 6.84 -19.77
CA GLU A 289 13.77 7.79 -20.74
C GLU A 289 15.21 8.18 -20.38
N HIS A 290 15.49 8.44 -19.10
CA HIS A 290 16.83 8.77 -18.65
C HIS A 290 17.82 7.62 -18.89
N VAL A 291 17.45 6.39 -18.54
CA VAL A 291 18.32 5.22 -18.74
C VAL A 291 18.53 4.95 -20.24
N LEU A 292 17.48 5.03 -21.06
CA LEU A 292 17.60 4.88 -22.51
C LEU A 292 18.46 5.96 -23.15
N ALA A 293 18.36 7.21 -22.69
CA ALA A 293 19.19 8.30 -23.19
C ALA A 293 20.66 8.20 -22.76
N THR A 294 20.95 7.47 -21.67
CA THR A 294 22.31 7.37 -21.12
C THR A 294 22.99 6.07 -21.52
N LYS A 295 22.37 4.92 -21.21
CA LYS A 295 22.90 3.57 -21.49
C LYS A 295 22.46 3.04 -22.86
N GLY A 296 21.34 3.52 -23.41
CA GLY A 296 20.81 3.09 -24.70
C GLY A 296 21.46 3.74 -25.93
N LYS A 297 22.37 4.71 -25.72
CA LYS A 297 23.08 5.39 -26.82
C LYS A 297 24.15 4.53 -27.50
N GLU A 298 24.81 3.66 -26.74
CA GLU A 298 25.92 2.84 -27.22
C GLU A 298 25.49 1.41 -27.57
N LEU A 299 24.20 1.09 -27.41
CA LEU A 299 23.65 -0.22 -27.71
C LEU A 299 23.18 -0.32 -29.15
N ASP A 300 23.34 -1.50 -29.73
CA ASP A 300 22.75 -1.87 -31.00
C ASP A 300 21.22 -2.03 -30.88
N PRO A 301 20.47 -2.12 -31.99
CA PRO A 301 19.01 -2.19 -31.95
C PRO A 301 18.47 -3.37 -31.11
N GLN A 302 19.17 -4.50 -31.08
CA GLN A 302 18.81 -5.65 -30.25
C GLN A 302 19.10 -5.40 -28.76
N GLY A 303 20.27 -4.88 -28.41
CA GLY A 303 20.62 -4.52 -27.03
C GLY A 303 19.71 -3.42 -26.47
N ARG A 304 19.28 -2.47 -27.30
CA ARG A 304 18.32 -1.44 -26.90
C ARG A 304 16.93 -2.02 -26.64
N ALA A 305 16.45 -2.96 -27.46
CA ALA A 305 15.18 -3.64 -27.24
C ALA A 305 15.19 -4.48 -25.95
N LEU A 306 16.31 -5.14 -25.65
CA LEU A 306 16.50 -5.89 -24.40
C LEU A 306 16.47 -4.95 -23.17
N LEU A 307 17.15 -3.81 -23.25
CA LEU A 307 17.14 -2.79 -22.20
C LEU A 307 15.73 -2.20 -21.98
N GLU A 308 14.97 -1.98 -23.04
CA GLU A 308 13.59 -1.49 -22.95
C GLU A 308 12.66 -2.49 -22.25
N GLU A 309 12.89 -3.79 -22.43
CA GLU A 309 12.14 -4.85 -21.76
C GLU A 309 12.53 -5.00 -20.29
N ASP A 310 13.82 -4.94 -19.96
CA ASP A 310 14.30 -4.90 -18.57
C ASP A 310 13.70 -3.72 -17.80
N LEU A 311 13.63 -2.56 -18.44
CA LEU A 311 13.01 -1.34 -17.93
C LEU A 311 11.47 -1.41 -17.78
N ARG A 312 10.81 -2.49 -18.20
CA ARG A 312 9.39 -2.77 -17.91
C ARG A 312 9.21 -3.62 -16.64
N SER A 313 10.30 -4.08 -16.04
CA SER A 313 10.26 -4.83 -14.78
C SER A 313 9.64 -4.01 -13.64
N PRO A 314 8.84 -4.62 -12.76
CA PRO A 314 8.31 -3.97 -11.55
C PRO A 314 9.38 -3.30 -10.68
N CYS A 315 10.60 -3.86 -10.63
CA CYS A 315 11.72 -3.27 -9.90
C CYS A 315 12.10 -1.87 -10.42
N THR A 316 11.85 -1.59 -11.69
CA THR A 316 12.13 -0.28 -12.31
C THR A 316 11.23 0.81 -11.73
N GLU A 317 9.96 0.49 -11.47
CA GLU A 317 9.02 1.41 -10.86
C GLU A 317 9.46 1.77 -9.44
N GLU A 318 9.87 0.78 -8.65
CA GLU A 318 10.36 1.01 -7.29
C GLU A 318 11.60 1.92 -7.26
N ILE A 319 12.56 1.71 -8.16
CA ILE A 319 13.76 2.55 -8.29
C ILE A 319 13.39 3.98 -8.73
N ALA A 320 12.45 4.12 -9.66
CA ALA A 320 12.04 5.42 -10.16
C ALA A 320 11.36 6.25 -9.08
N VAL A 321 10.40 5.66 -8.38
CA VAL A 321 9.70 6.25 -7.23
C VAL A 321 10.70 6.60 -6.11
N PHE A 322 11.66 5.72 -5.85
CA PHE A 322 12.74 5.95 -4.90
C PHE A 322 13.59 7.19 -5.23
N GLN A 323 13.97 7.38 -6.49
CA GLN A 323 14.74 8.54 -6.91
C GLN A 323 13.93 9.84 -6.76
N ALA A 324 12.63 9.79 -7.06
CA ALA A 324 11.73 10.92 -6.86
C ALA A 324 11.68 11.31 -5.37
N PHE A 325 11.46 10.33 -4.48
CA PHE A 325 11.48 10.57 -3.03
C PHE A 325 12.83 11.13 -2.54
N SER A 326 13.95 10.57 -3.01
CA SER A 326 15.28 11.04 -2.62
C SER A 326 15.54 12.50 -3.02
N ARG A 327 15.00 12.95 -4.17
CA ARG A 327 15.13 14.35 -4.60
C ARG A 327 14.44 15.29 -3.62
N VAL A 328 13.22 14.94 -3.21
CA VAL A 328 12.39 15.70 -2.28
C VAL A 328 13.00 15.72 -0.87
N ILE A 329 13.46 14.57 -0.36
CA ILE A 329 14.06 14.48 0.99
C ILE A 329 15.28 15.39 1.15
N ARG A 330 16.08 15.61 0.09
CA ARG A 330 17.24 16.52 0.16
C ARG A 330 16.86 17.98 0.44
N GLU A 331 15.64 18.37 0.16
CA GLU A 331 15.15 19.72 0.44
C GLU A 331 14.85 19.94 1.93
N ALA A 332 14.69 18.85 2.70
CA ALA A 332 14.40 18.89 4.13
C ALA A 332 15.51 19.57 4.95
N GLY A 333 16.71 19.73 4.40
CA GLY A 333 17.81 20.48 5.03
C GLY A 333 17.68 22.01 4.92
N LYS A 334 16.71 22.53 4.17
CA LYS A 334 16.51 23.98 3.96
C LYS A 334 15.09 24.45 4.26
N ARG A 335 14.11 23.55 4.20
CA ARG A 335 12.68 23.81 4.40
C ARG A 335 12.00 22.60 5.00
N PHE A 336 10.73 22.71 5.38
CA PHE A 336 9.98 21.53 5.80
C PHE A 336 9.54 20.70 4.60
N VAL A 337 9.74 19.39 4.68
CA VAL A 337 9.24 18.43 3.70
C VAL A 337 8.27 17.51 4.42
N VAL A 338 7.00 17.55 4.02
CA VAL A 338 5.94 16.72 4.59
C VAL A 338 5.56 15.62 3.60
N MET A 339 5.57 14.37 4.05
CA MET A 339 5.29 13.19 3.21
C MET A 339 4.14 12.39 3.81
N ASP A 340 3.10 12.12 3.02
CA ASP A 340 1.90 11.40 3.50
C ASP A 340 2.04 9.88 3.55
N THR A 341 3.04 9.35 2.85
CA THR A 341 3.35 7.93 2.80
C THR A 341 4.86 7.80 2.83
N ALA A 342 5.38 7.19 3.89
CA ALA A 342 6.74 6.71 3.87
C ALA A 342 6.84 5.53 2.89
N PRO A 343 8.00 5.37 2.23
CA PRO A 343 8.29 4.17 1.47
C PRO A 343 8.07 2.93 2.35
N THR A 344 7.62 1.81 1.77
CA THR A 344 7.45 0.57 2.54
C THR A 344 8.78 0.14 3.18
N GLY A 345 8.75 -0.72 4.20
CA GLY A 345 9.99 -1.25 4.80
C GLY A 345 10.96 -1.85 3.77
N HIS A 346 10.44 -2.39 2.66
CA HIS A 346 11.23 -2.83 1.53
C HIS A 346 11.96 -1.66 0.82
N THR A 347 11.23 -0.59 0.50
CA THR A 347 11.80 0.61 -0.11
C THR A 347 12.74 1.37 0.84
N LEU A 348 12.55 1.28 2.17
CA LEU A 348 13.51 1.77 3.16
C LEU A 348 14.78 0.91 3.24
N LEU A 349 14.67 -0.41 3.10
CA LEU A 349 15.84 -1.28 2.98
C LEU A 349 16.60 -1.03 1.67
N LEU A 350 15.91 -0.65 0.59
CA LEU A 350 16.53 -0.14 -0.63
C LEU A 350 17.25 1.20 -0.40
N LEU A 351 16.76 2.11 0.48
CA LEU A 351 17.53 3.31 0.90
C LEU A 351 18.87 2.93 1.55
N ASP A 352 18.88 1.90 2.38
CA ASP A 352 20.11 1.48 3.06
C ASP A 352 21.07 0.74 2.11
N ALA A 353 20.54 -0.13 1.24
CA ALA A 353 21.29 -0.85 0.22
C ALA A 353 21.87 0.08 -0.85
N THR A 354 21.11 1.07 -1.33
CA THR A 354 21.62 2.09 -2.26
C THR A 354 22.54 3.10 -1.58
N GLY A 355 22.36 3.39 -0.29
CA GLY A 355 23.34 4.12 0.51
C GLY A 355 24.68 3.37 0.60
N ALA A 356 24.65 2.05 0.73
CA ALA A 356 25.84 1.20 0.62
C ALA A 356 26.42 1.21 -0.81
N TYR A 357 25.57 1.08 -1.85
CA TYR A 357 25.98 1.10 -3.25
C TYR A 357 26.59 2.44 -3.67
N HIS A 358 26.05 3.57 -3.20
CA HIS A 358 26.59 4.89 -3.50
C HIS A 358 27.93 5.12 -2.79
N ARG A 359 28.10 4.61 -1.56
CA ARG A 359 29.40 4.55 -0.86
C ARG A 359 30.41 3.66 -1.57
N GLU A 360 29.97 2.54 -2.15
CA GLU A 360 30.80 1.63 -2.94
C GLU A 360 31.19 2.21 -4.29
N VAL A 361 30.27 2.83 -5.02
CA VAL A 361 30.55 3.50 -6.30
C VAL A 361 31.49 4.69 -6.08
N VAL A 362 31.34 5.44 -4.99
CA VAL A 362 32.28 6.51 -4.61
C VAL A 362 33.66 5.94 -4.23
N LYS A 363 33.73 4.83 -3.49
CA LYS A 363 35.00 4.13 -3.20
C LYS A 363 35.66 3.55 -4.46
N THR A 364 34.89 3.00 -5.37
CA THR A 364 35.38 2.37 -6.62
C THR A 364 35.83 3.40 -7.64
N ASN A 365 35.14 4.54 -7.75
CA ASN A 365 35.58 5.69 -8.55
C ASN A 365 36.79 6.41 -7.94
N GLY A 366 36.89 6.47 -6.60
CA GLY A 366 38.08 6.95 -5.89
C GLY A 366 39.31 6.07 -6.11
N ARG A 367 39.13 4.73 -6.15
CA ARG A 367 40.20 3.77 -6.47
C ARG A 367 40.65 3.87 -7.93
N LYS A 368 39.73 4.05 -8.89
CA LYS A 368 40.07 4.23 -10.32
C LYS A 368 40.87 5.50 -10.60
N ARG A 369 40.58 6.62 -9.90
CA ARG A 369 41.41 7.85 -9.97
C ARG A 369 42.79 7.65 -9.36
N ALA A 370 42.90 7.00 -8.21
CA ALA A 370 44.20 6.71 -7.60
C ALA A 370 45.09 5.78 -8.44
N LEU A 371 44.48 4.88 -9.23
CA LEU A 371 45.18 3.99 -10.18
C LEU A 371 45.54 4.67 -11.51
N SER A 372 44.79 5.67 -11.98
CA SER A 372 45.20 6.47 -13.16
C SER A 372 46.34 7.42 -12.81
N ASP A 373 46.27 8.09 -11.66
CA ASP A 373 47.30 9.04 -11.20
C ASP A 373 48.63 8.33 -10.88
N ALA A 374 48.59 7.06 -10.46
CA ALA A 374 49.77 6.24 -10.25
C ALA A 374 50.41 5.72 -11.56
N ASN A 375 49.63 5.51 -12.62
CA ASN A 375 50.15 5.09 -13.92
C ASN A 375 50.75 6.26 -14.72
N ASP A 376 50.19 7.47 -14.59
CA ASP A 376 50.75 8.67 -15.23
C ASP A 376 52.07 9.13 -14.57
N ALA A 377 52.27 8.82 -13.29
CA ALA A 377 53.54 9.09 -12.59
C ALA A 377 54.69 8.13 -12.98
N VAL A 378 54.38 6.94 -13.52
CA VAL A 378 55.39 5.95 -13.94
C VAL A 378 55.74 6.08 -15.43
N ALA A 379 54.85 6.66 -16.24
CA ALA A 379 55.11 6.92 -17.67
C ALA A 379 55.89 8.23 -17.94
N GLY A 380 56.14 9.04 -16.91
CA GLY A 380 56.80 10.35 -17.00
C GLY A 380 58.23 10.42 -16.44
N SER A 381 58.87 9.30 -16.10
CA SER A 381 60.25 9.24 -15.58
C SER A 381 61.23 8.61 -16.55
#